data_AF-A0A3N5TL91-F1
#
_entry.id   AF-A0A3N5TL91-F1
#
_cell.length_a   1.000
_cell.length_b   1.000
_cell.length_c   1.000
_cell.angle_alpha   90.00
_cell.angle_beta   90.00
_cell.angle_gamma   90.00
#
_symmetry.space_group_name_H-M   'P 1'
#
loop_
_entity.id
_entity.type
_entity.pdbx_description
1 polymer ?
#
loop_
_entity_poly.entity_id
_entity_poly.type
_entity_poly.pdbx_seq_one_letter_code
_entity_poly.pdbx_strand_id
1 'polypeptide(L)'
;MTDKAKVRGDQYIVCRTCGKYTLLAEAYNTVYCSPVCTVNYSQCIICHRYVEKDQLFQEHYCSPECAVHYQFLRTMGPKPVVLKSEEFPHENGDVIL
;
A
#
# COMPACT_ATOMS: atom_id res chain seq x y z
N MET A 1 1.90 -34.04 -44.05
CA MET A 1 1.73 -32.59 -44.26
C MET A 1 0.32 -32.23 -43.84
N THR A 2 0.14 -31.74 -42.62
CA THR A 2 -1.13 -31.15 -42.19
C THR A 2 -0.79 -29.91 -41.38
N ASP A 3 -0.62 -28.81 -42.10
CA ASP A 3 -0.61 -27.44 -41.58
C ASP A 3 -1.95 -27.18 -40.90
N LYS A 4 -1.99 -27.40 -39.57
CA LYS A 4 -3.03 -26.82 -38.73
C LYS A 4 -2.62 -25.37 -38.49
N ALA A 5 -3.24 -24.46 -39.25
CA ALA A 5 -3.28 -23.04 -38.96
C ALA A 5 -3.76 -22.85 -37.52
N LYS A 6 -2.81 -22.71 -36.60
CA LYS A 6 -3.08 -22.44 -35.19
C LYS A 6 -3.39 -20.94 -35.12
N VAL A 7 -4.67 -20.60 -35.18
CA VAL A 7 -5.15 -19.28 -34.74
C VAL A 7 -4.91 -19.20 -33.23
N ARG A 8 -3.66 -18.93 -32.83
CA ARG A 8 -3.35 -18.47 -31.49
C ARG A 8 -3.63 -16.98 -31.55
N GLY A 9 -4.84 -16.58 -31.17
CA GLY A 9 -5.06 -15.20 -30.77
C GLY A 9 -4.10 -14.94 -29.62
N ASP A 10 -3.16 -14.03 -29.81
CA ASP A 10 -2.25 -13.61 -28.76
C ASP A 10 -3.10 -12.94 -27.68
N GLN A 11 -3.46 -13.72 -26.67
CA GLN A 11 -4.20 -13.23 -25.52
C GLN A 11 -3.21 -12.47 -24.67
N TYR A 12 -3.44 -11.17 -24.50
CA TYR A 12 -2.66 -10.33 -23.60
C TYR A 12 -3.36 -10.21 -22.25
N ILE A 13 -2.56 -10.06 -21.20
CA ILE A 13 -3.02 -9.69 -19.87
C ILE A 13 -2.26 -8.46 -19.37
N VAL A 14 -2.82 -7.79 -18.38
CA VAL A 14 -2.18 -6.70 -17.64
C VAL A 14 -1.66 -7.25 -16.32
N CYS A 15 -0.38 -7.07 -16.04
CA CYS A 15 0.21 -7.47 -14.76
C CYS A 15 -0.44 -6.71 -13.60
N ARG A 16 -0.92 -7.42 -12.58
CA ARG A 16 -1.58 -6.80 -11.41
C ARG A 16 -0.68 -5.91 -10.55
N THR A 17 0.64 -6.08 -10.66
CA THR A 17 1.61 -5.37 -9.80
C THR A 17 2.17 -4.12 -10.47
N CYS A 18 2.61 -4.23 -11.73
CA CYS A 18 3.26 -3.13 -12.44
C CYS A 18 2.44 -2.56 -13.61
N GLY A 19 1.29 -3.16 -13.95
CA GLY A 19 0.45 -2.71 -15.06
C GLY A 19 1.00 -3.00 -16.46
N LYS A 20 2.13 -3.69 -16.58
CA LYS A 20 2.71 -4.03 -17.89
C LYS A 20 1.84 -5.05 -18.63
N TYR A 21 1.64 -4.81 -19.93
CA TYR A 21 1.04 -5.81 -20.82
C TYR A 21 2.02 -6.94 -21.11
N THR A 22 1.55 -8.18 -21.00
CA THR A 22 2.33 -9.38 -21.31
C THR A 22 1.47 -10.38 -22.04
N LEU A 23 2.08 -11.26 -22.83
CA LEU A 23 1.37 -12.39 -23.42
C LEU A 23 0.93 -13.34 -22.30
N LEU A 24 -0.30 -13.84 -22.35
CA LEU A 24 -0.84 -14.82 -21.41
C LEU A 24 0.03 -16.08 -21.37
N ALA A 25 0.61 -16.47 -22.50
CA ALA A 25 1.52 -17.61 -22.60
C ALA A 25 2.86 -17.39 -21.86
N GLU A 26 3.26 -16.14 -21.65
CA GLU A 26 4.50 -15.74 -20.95
C GLU A 26 4.23 -15.28 -19.52
N ALA A 27 2.96 -15.13 -19.14
CA ALA A 27 2.56 -14.65 -17.84
C ALA A 27 2.94 -15.66 -16.74
N TYR A 28 3.64 -15.17 -15.72
CA TYR A 28 3.89 -15.92 -14.51
C TYR A 28 2.60 -16.06 -13.69
N ASN A 29 2.24 -17.30 -13.32
CA ASN A 29 0.98 -17.65 -12.65
C ASN A 29 -0.27 -17.08 -13.34
N THR A 30 -0.25 -16.89 -14.67
CA THR A 30 -1.35 -16.33 -15.48
C THR A 30 -1.80 -14.91 -15.12
N VAL A 31 -1.05 -14.21 -14.25
CA VAL A 31 -1.47 -12.91 -13.67
C VAL A 31 -0.35 -11.88 -13.67
N TYR A 32 0.92 -12.31 -13.65
CA TYR A 32 2.07 -11.42 -13.46
C TYR A 32 3.00 -11.47 -14.66
N CYS A 33 3.73 -10.38 -14.95
CA CYS A 33 4.70 -10.38 -16.05
C CYS A 33 6.04 -11.03 -15.68
N SER A 34 6.31 -11.27 -14.39
CA SER A 34 7.55 -11.91 -13.91
C SER A 34 7.37 -12.44 -12.48
N PRO A 35 8.28 -13.31 -12.00
CA PRO A 35 8.31 -13.74 -10.60
C PRO A 35 8.52 -12.57 -9.62
N VAL A 36 9.27 -11.55 -10.01
CA VAL A 36 9.49 -10.35 -9.15
C VAL A 36 8.17 -9.64 -8.85
N CYS A 37 7.24 -9.64 -9.81
CA CYS A 37 5.93 -9.03 -9.62
C CYS A 37 4.99 -9.83 -8.71
N THR A 38 5.35 -11.04 -8.28
CA THR A 38 4.56 -11.78 -7.27
C THR A 38 4.89 -11.39 -5.84
N VAL A 39 5.99 -10.65 -5.64
CA VAL A 39 6.46 -10.27 -4.31
C VAL A 39 5.52 -9.22 -3.73
N ASN A 40 5.05 -9.47 -2.51
CA ASN A 40 4.27 -8.50 -1.76
C ASN A 40 5.22 -7.56 -1.03
N TYR A 41 5.12 -6.26 -1.34
CA TYR A 41 5.85 -5.23 -0.62
C TYR A 41 4.94 -4.55 0.40
N SER A 42 5.53 -4.17 1.54
CA SER A 42 4.90 -3.36 2.56
C SER A 42 5.80 -2.18 2.91
N GLN A 43 5.19 -1.11 3.40
CA GLN A 43 5.90 0.12 3.73
C GLN A 43 6.20 0.20 5.23
N CYS A 44 7.44 0.54 5.59
CA CYS A 44 7.81 0.84 6.97
C CYS A 44 7.08 2.10 7.47
N ILE A 45 6.46 2.03 8.64
CA ILE A 45 5.68 3.17 9.18
C ILE A 45 6.53 4.37 9.63
N ILE A 46 7.85 4.19 9.76
CA ILE A 46 8.77 5.23 10.26
C ILE A 46 9.56 5.90 9.15
N CYS A 47 10.23 5.10 8.31
CA CYS A 47 11.11 5.63 7.26
C CYS A 47 10.50 5.55 5.86
N HIS A 48 9.28 5.00 5.73
CA HIS A 48 8.55 4.88 4.46
C HIS A 48 9.25 4.04 3.36
N ARG A 49 10.33 3.34 3.70
CA ARG A 49 10.98 2.38 2.80
C ARG A 49 10.07 1.18 2.53
N TYR A 50 9.97 0.78 1.27
CA TYR A 50 9.33 -0.47 0.87
C TYR A 50 10.29 -1.65 1.06
N VAL A 51 9.79 -2.69 1.72
CA VAL A 51 10.48 -3.97 1.92
C VAL A 51 9.52 -5.11 1.63
N GLU A 52 10.04 -6.31 1.41
CA GLU A 52 9.19 -7.49 1.27
C GLU A 52 8.37 -7.68 2.54
N LYS A 53 7.08 -8.00 2.38
CA LYS A 53 6.13 -8.07 3.49
C LYS A 53 6.60 -9.02 4.60
N ASP A 54 7.20 -10.15 4.21
CA ASP A 54 7.68 -11.17 5.15
C ASP A 54 9.04 -10.81 5.79
N GLN A 55 9.68 -9.72 5.34
CA GLN A 55 10.92 -9.19 5.92
C GLN A 55 10.69 -8.04 6.92
N LEU A 56 9.42 -7.68 7.17
CA LEU A 56 9.11 -6.66 8.17
C LEU A 56 9.43 -7.15 9.58
N PHE A 57 10.22 -6.37 10.31
CA PHE A 57 10.40 -6.52 11.73
C PHE A 57 9.10 -6.13 12.46
N GLN A 58 8.56 -7.06 13.27
CA GLN A 58 7.29 -6.90 13.98
C GLN A 58 6.14 -6.41 13.08
N GLU A 59 6.07 -6.89 11.83
CA GLU A 59 5.01 -6.59 10.86
C GLU A 59 4.85 -5.11 10.44
N HIS A 60 5.69 -4.20 10.94
CA HIS A 60 5.49 -2.75 10.77
C HIS A 60 6.77 -1.98 10.41
N TYR A 61 7.95 -2.52 10.72
CA TYR A 61 9.21 -1.78 10.62
C TYR A 61 10.15 -2.48 9.64
N CYS A 62 10.93 -1.72 8.89
CA CYS A 62 11.97 -2.31 8.04
C CYS A 62 13.18 -2.82 8.85
N SER A 63 13.33 -2.41 10.11
CA SER A 63 14.45 -2.79 10.96
C SER A 63 14.19 -2.55 12.46
N PRO A 64 14.97 -3.16 13.36
CA PRO A 64 14.89 -2.89 14.80
C PRO A 64 15.12 -1.43 15.17
N GLU A 65 16.00 -0.72 14.44
CA GLU A 65 16.28 0.70 14.68
C GLU A 65 15.03 1.57 14.45
N CYS A 66 14.26 1.25 13.41
CA CYS A 66 12.97 1.92 13.17
C CYS A 66 11.96 1.64 14.29
N ALA A 67 11.93 0.41 14.83
CA ALA A 67 11.06 0.08 15.95
C ALA A 67 11.43 0.87 17.22
N VAL A 68 12.73 1.00 17.53
CA VAL A 68 13.22 1.81 18.66
C VAL A 68 12.93 3.30 18.44
N HIS A 69 13.16 3.81 17.24
CA HIS A 69 12.84 5.20 16.91
C HIS A 69 11.35 5.49 17.11
N TYR A 70 10.48 4.56 16.75
CA TYR A 70 9.06 4.69 17.00
C TYR A 70 8.71 4.74 18.49
N GLN A 71 9.31 3.86 19.30
CA GLN A 71 9.13 3.88 20.75
C GLN A 71 9.60 5.22 21.35
N PHE A 72 10.72 5.74 20.87
CA PHE A 72 11.21 7.07 21.25
C PHE A 72 10.19 8.16 20.91
N LEU A 73 9.68 8.19 19.68
CA LEU A 73 8.67 9.18 19.25
C LEU A 73 7.38 9.08 20.06
N ARG A 74 6.93 7.88 20.41
CA ARG A 74 5.73 7.70 21.25
C ARG A 74 5.93 8.16 22.70
N THR A 75 7.15 8.10 23.21
CA THR A 75 7.45 8.40 24.61
C THR A 75 7.86 9.86 24.82
N MET A 76 8.66 10.41 23.90
CA MET A 76 9.26 11.75 24.00
C MET A 76 8.87 12.70 22.86
N GLY A 77 8.16 12.20 21.85
CA GLY A 77 7.69 13.04 20.75
C GLY A 77 6.57 13.99 21.19
N PRO A 78 6.27 15.00 20.34
CA PRO A 78 5.19 15.93 20.59
C PRO A 78 3.88 15.16 20.79
N LYS A 79 3.25 15.35 21.95
CA LYS A 79 1.93 14.77 22.22
C LYS A 79 0.93 15.34 21.21
N PRO A 80 0.05 14.50 20.63
CA PRO A 80 -0.98 15.00 19.73
C PRO A 80 -1.77 16.09 20.45
N VAL A 81 -1.85 17.26 19.84
CA VAL A 81 -2.63 18.38 20.37
C VAL A 81 -4.10 18.01 20.22
N VAL A 82 -4.76 17.77 21.35
CA VAL A 82 -6.21 17.56 21.36
C VAL A 82 -6.85 18.92 21.12
N LEU A 83 -7.32 19.15 19.88
CA LEU A 83 -8.16 20.29 19.56
C LEU A 83 -9.51 20.06 20.26
N LYS A 84 -9.70 20.65 21.44
CA LYS A 84 -11.04 20.80 21.99
C LYS A 84 -11.76 21.82 21.13
N SER A 85 -12.76 21.37 20.37
CA SER A 85 -13.76 22.27 19.81
C SER A 85 -14.46 22.94 20.99
N GLU A 86 -14.25 24.24 21.17
CA GLU A 86 -15.10 25.04 22.06
C GLU A 86 -16.50 25.05 21.45
N GLU A 87 -17.46 24.48 22.17
CA GLU A 87 -18.88 24.61 21.85
C GLU A 87 -19.25 26.08 22.04
N PHE A 88 -19.44 26.80 20.92
CA PHE A 88 -19.93 28.16 20.95
C PHE A 88 -21.35 28.18 21.52
N PRO A 89 -21.64 28.93 22.61
CA PRO A 89 -23.00 29.13 23.04
C PRO A 89 -23.74 29.94 21.97
N HIS A 90 -24.76 29.33 21.36
CA HIS A 90 -25.72 30.05 20.53
C HIS A 90 -26.55 30.98 21.41
N GLU A 91 -26.12 32.24 21.55
CA GLU A 91 -26.98 33.34 21.98
C GLU A 91 -27.98 33.65 20.86
N ASN A 92 -29.06 32.88 20.76
CA ASN A 92 -30.24 33.34 20.03
C ASN A 92 -31.08 34.21 20.96
N GLY A 93 -30.66 35.47 21.09
CA GLY A 93 -31.60 36.56 21.30
C GLY A 93 -32.32 36.80 19.98
N ASP A 94 -33.65 36.69 19.98
CA ASP A 94 -34.56 37.73 19.47
C ASP A 94 -36.01 37.28 19.63
N VAL A 95 -36.72 37.99 20.52
CA VAL A 95 -38.18 38.08 20.54
C VAL A 95 -38.55 39.24 19.61
N ILE A 96 -39.09 38.90 18.43
CA ILE A 96 -39.86 39.78 17.54
C ILE A 96 -40.81 38.82 16.79
N LEU A 97 -42.14 38.78 16.91
CA LEU A 97 -43.21 39.76 17.14
C LEU A 97 -44.28 39.22 18.11
#